data_AF-A0A942AFB1-F1
#
_entry.id   AF-A0A942AFB1-F1
#
_cell.length_a   1.000
_cell.length_b   1.000
_cell.length_c   1.000
_cell.angle_alpha   90.00
_cell.angle_beta   90.00
_cell.angle_gamma   90.00
#
_symmetry.space_group_name_H-M   'P 1'
#
loop_
_entity.id
_entity.type
_entity.pdbx_description
1 polymer ?
#
loop_
_entity_poly.entity_id
_entity_poly.type
_entity_poly.pdbx_seq_one_letter_code
_entity_poly.pdbx_strand_id
1 'polypeptide(L)'
;MLYDDAVYFGGGQPEPKLSAEGILEAGREMYRKMSPETGKFMDKMLAAGAFDVLSRDGKWGGGYCTEFTKYEQIFILANFNGSSGDVDVVTHEFGHGFAMDMQFQSGDWELQVGGMETA
;
A
#
# COMPACT_ATOMS: atom_id res chain seq x y z
N MET A 1 -28.41 -10.38 -8.13
CA MET A 1 -27.38 -11.01 -8.98
C MET A 1 -26.06 -10.82 -8.26
N LEU A 2 -25.36 -11.90 -7.90
CA LEU A 2 -24.08 -11.82 -7.16
C LEU A 2 -22.88 -11.60 -8.09
N TYR A 3 -22.96 -12.10 -9.32
CA TYR A 3 -21.86 -12.09 -10.29
C TYR A 3 -21.66 -10.73 -11.00
N ASP A 4 -22.61 -9.80 -10.85
CA ASP A 4 -22.52 -8.44 -11.42
C ASP A 4 -22.14 -7.38 -10.38
N ASP A 5 -21.91 -7.77 -9.12
CA ASP A 5 -21.69 -6.83 -8.01
C ASP A 5 -20.47 -5.93 -8.21
N ALA A 6 -19.43 -6.46 -8.87
CA ALA A 6 -18.21 -5.74 -9.24
C ALA A 6 -18.24 -5.19 -10.68
N VAL A 7 -19.39 -5.23 -11.37
CA VAL A 7 -19.51 -4.78 -12.77
C VAL A 7 -20.11 -3.38 -12.85
N TYR A 8 -19.25 -2.36 -12.90
CA TYR A 8 -19.69 -0.96 -12.95
C TYR A 8 -19.87 -0.40 -14.38
N PHE A 9 -19.09 -0.87 -15.35
CA PHE A 9 -19.12 -0.39 -16.74
C PHE A 9 -19.32 -1.51 -17.75
N GLY A 10 -20.16 -1.27 -18.76
CA GLY A 10 -20.40 -2.24 -19.85
C GLY A 10 -19.21 -2.47 -20.79
N GLY A 11 -18.16 -1.64 -20.72
CA GLY A 11 -16.96 -1.72 -21.56
C GLY A 11 -15.75 -2.37 -20.87
N GLY A 12 -15.91 -2.94 -19.68
CA GLY A 12 -14.82 -3.43 -18.84
C GLY A 12 -14.47 -2.47 -17.70
N GLN A 13 -13.88 -3.01 -16.63
CA GLN A 13 -13.48 -2.21 -15.48
C GLN A 13 -12.20 -1.42 -15.76
N PRO A 14 -11.95 -0.30 -15.05
CA PRO A 14 -10.65 0.34 -15.08
C PRO A 14 -9.57 -0.63 -14.58
N GLU A 15 -8.46 -0.68 -15.31
CA GLU A 15 -7.31 -1.52 -15.01
C GLU A 15 -6.04 -0.68 -15.07
N PRO A 16 -5.07 -0.90 -14.17
CA PRO A 16 -3.74 -0.32 -14.27
C PRO A 16 -3.10 -0.60 -15.63
N LYS A 17 -2.40 0.39 -16.17
CA LYS A 17 -1.67 0.26 -17.46
C LYS A 17 -0.18 -0.01 -17.28
N LEU A 18 0.27 -0.17 -16.04
CA LEU A 18 1.66 -0.34 -15.65
C LEU A 18 1.86 -1.71 -14.98
N SER A 19 3.10 -2.20 -14.97
CA SER A 19 3.47 -3.37 -14.15
C SER A 19 3.40 -3.01 -12.66
N ALA A 20 3.53 -4.00 -11.77
CA ALA A 20 3.59 -3.76 -10.34
C ALA A 20 4.72 -2.78 -9.97
N GLU A 21 5.91 -2.95 -10.55
CA GLU A 21 7.04 -2.04 -10.37
C GLU A 21 6.73 -0.64 -10.92
N GLY A 22 6.04 -0.58 -12.07
CA GLY A 22 5.59 0.69 -12.65
C GLY A 22 4.57 1.41 -11.78
N ILE A 23 3.65 0.69 -11.14
CA ILE A 23 2.70 1.24 -10.16
C ILE A 23 3.45 1.83 -8.97
N LEU A 24 4.45 1.12 -8.42
CA LEU A 24 5.25 1.61 -7.30
C LEU A 24 6.07 2.85 -7.67
N GLU A 25 6.67 2.92 -8.86
CA GLU A 25 7.39 4.11 -9.32
C GLU A 25 6.44 5.29 -9.59
N ALA A 26 5.26 5.04 -10.17
CA ALA A 26 4.24 6.07 -10.31
C ALA A 26 3.76 6.59 -8.94
N GLY A 27 3.58 5.69 -7.97
CA GLY A 27 3.28 6.02 -6.58
C GLY A 27 4.39 6.87 -5.94
N ARG A 28 5.66 6.53 -6.20
CA ARG A 28 6.81 7.32 -5.75
C ARG A 28 6.78 8.75 -6.28
N GLU A 29 6.52 8.93 -7.57
CA GLU A 29 6.37 10.27 -8.13
C GLU A 29 5.18 11.02 -7.52
N MET A 30 4.05 10.32 -7.35
CA MET A 30 2.83 10.87 -6.75
C MET A 30 3.10 11.38 -5.33
N TYR A 31 3.65 10.55 -4.45
CA TYR A 31 3.90 10.93 -3.05
C TYR A 31 4.96 12.03 -2.92
N ARG A 32 6.01 12.03 -3.77
CA ARG A 32 6.97 13.15 -3.82
C ARG A 32 6.33 14.49 -4.21
N LYS A 33 5.31 14.46 -5.07
CA LYS A 33 4.54 15.66 -5.47
C LYS A 33 3.50 16.05 -4.41
N MET A 34 3.03 15.09 -3.61
CA MET A 34 2.02 15.29 -2.59
C MET A 34 2.57 16.08 -1.39
N SER A 35 3.68 15.62 -0.80
CA SER A 35 4.39 16.36 0.25
C SER A 35 5.83 15.87 0.46
N PRO A 36 6.72 16.68 1.06
CA PRO A 36 8.06 16.24 1.45
C PRO A 36 8.05 15.00 2.37
N GLU A 37 7.10 14.90 3.29
CA GLU A 37 6.97 13.84 4.28
C GLU A 37 6.59 12.52 3.62
N THR A 38 5.54 12.52 2.80
CA THR A 38 5.07 11.33 2.08
C THR A 38 6.11 10.85 1.06
N GLY A 39 6.78 11.78 0.37
CA GLY A 39 7.91 11.46 -0.52
C GLY A 39 9.08 10.79 0.21
N LYS A 40 9.50 11.35 1.36
CA LYS A 40 10.57 10.78 2.20
C LYS A 40 10.21 9.39 2.71
N PHE A 41 8.97 9.20 3.16
CA PHE A 41 8.48 7.91 3.63
C PHE A 41 8.46 6.86 2.50
N MET A 42 7.94 7.21 1.31
CA MET A 42 7.95 6.31 0.15
C MET A 42 9.36 5.91 -0.27
N ASP A 43 10.30 6.87 -0.30
CA ASP A 43 11.70 6.59 -0.62
C ASP A 43 12.35 5.65 0.42
N LYS A 44 12.05 5.81 1.71
CA LYS A 44 12.50 4.90 2.78
C LYS A 44 11.95 3.49 2.57
N MET A 45 10.66 3.35 2.27
CA MET A 45 10.01 2.05 2.03
C MET A 45 10.62 1.31 0.85
N LEU A 46 10.83 2.00 -0.28
CA LEU A 46 11.47 1.42 -1.46
C LEU A 46 12.92 1.01 -1.18
N ALA A 47 13.70 1.84 -0.50
CA ALA A 47 15.09 1.55 -0.17
C ALA A 47 15.23 0.31 0.73
N ALA A 48 14.24 0.06 1.59
CA ALA A 48 14.19 -1.10 2.48
C ALA A 48 13.64 -2.37 1.83
N GLY A 49 13.11 -2.30 0.59
CA GLY A 49 12.39 -3.41 -0.03
C GLY A 49 11.12 -3.79 0.74
N ALA A 50 10.44 -2.81 1.33
CA ALA A 50 9.36 -3.00 2.30
C ALA A 50 7.98 -3.29 1.68
N PHE A 51 7.94 -3.75 0.43
CA PHE A 51 6.73 -4.02 -0.33
C PHE A 51 6.76 -5.47 -0.85
N ASP A 52 5.77 -6.28 -0.47
CA ASP A 52 5.46 -7.58 -1.07
C ASP A 52 4.07 -7.51 -1.73
N VAL A 53 4.02 -6.98 -2.96
CA VAL A 53 2.76 -6.64 -3.65
C VAL A 53 2.28 -7.69 -4.64
N LEU A 54 3.13 -8.61 -5.11
CA LEU A 54 2.74 -9.58 -6.13
C LEU A 54 1.96 -10.76 -5.55
N SER A 55 0.86 -11.14 -6.22
CA SER A 55 0.11 -12.36 -5.90
C SER A 55 0.92 -13.61 -6.25
N ARG A 56 0.85 -14.65 -5.39
CA ARG A 56 1.45 -15.97 -5.65
C ARG A 56 0.69 -17.08 -4.92
N ASP A 57 0.77 -18.30 -5.43
CA ASP A 57 0.14 -19.46 -4.82
C ASP A 57 0.59 -19.64 -3.37
N GLY A 58 -0.37 -19.84 -2.46
CA GLY A 58 -0.12 -20.02 -1.03
C GLY A 58 0.24 -18.74 -0.26
N LYS A 59 0.22 -17.56 -0.90
CA LYS A 59 0.32 -16.27 -0.18
C LYS A 59 -0.97 -15.98 0.57
N TRP A 60 -0.84 -15.34 1.73
CA TRP A 60 -1.98 -14.85 2.49
C TRP A 60 -2.80 -13.87 1.64
N GLY A 61 -4.14 -13.97 1.71
CA GLY A 61 -5.05 -13.14 0.92
C GLY A 61 -5.24 -11.73 1.50
N GLY A 62 -5.70 -10.79 0.67
CA GLY A 62 -5.94 -9.39 1.04
C GLY A 62 -4.68 -8.51 1.01
N GLY A 63 -4.76 -7.33 1.60
CA GLY A 63 -3.64 -6.46 1.94
C GLY A 63 -3.51 -6.29 3.45
N TYR A 64 -2.32 -5.95 3.93
CA TYR A 64 -2.16 -5.38 5.26
C TYR A 64 -0.85 -4.58 5.38
N CYS A 65 -0.83 -3.66 6.33
CA CYS A 65 0.34 -2.95 6.79
C CYS A 65 0.74 -3.43 8.18
N THR A 66 2.04 -3.59 8.42
CA THR A 66 2.58 -3.91 9.75
C THR A 66 3.90 -3.20 9.98
N GLU A 67 4.42 -3.31 11.20
CA GLU A 67 5.61 -2.61 11.64
C GLU A 67 6.56 -3.51 12.42
N PHE A 68 7.83 -3.20 12.30
CA PHE A 68 8.90 -3.78 13.10
C PHE A 68 9.47 -2.68 13.99
N THR A 69 8.81 -2.43 15.12
CA THR A 69 9.07 -1.30 16.03
C THR A 69 10.55 -1.14 16.39
N LYS A 70 11.27 -2.25 16.65
CA LYS A 70 12.71 -2.24 16.96
C LYS A 70 13.59 -1.60 15.88
N TYR A 71 13.13 -1.63 14.64
CA TYR A 71 13.84 -1.13 13.47
C TYR A 71 13.20 0.13 12.90
N GLU A 72 12.11 0.62 13.51
CA GLU A 72 11.29 1.71 12.98
C GLU A 72 10.96 1.53 11.49
N GLN A 73 10.69 0.27 11.10
CA GLN A 73 10.48 -0.12 9.71
C GLN A 73 9.06 -0.63 9.52
N ILE A 74 8.38 -0.06 8.53
CA ILE A 74 7.04 -0.47 8.09
C ILE A 74 7.17 -1.53 6.98
N PHE A 75 6.18 -2.39 6.84
CA PHE A 75 6.09 -3.37 5.77
C PHE A 75 4.66 -3.48 5.25
N ILE A 76 4.52 -3.49 3.91
CA ILE A 76 3.23 -3.58 3.23
C ILE A 76 3.17 -4.88 2.44
N LEU A 77 2.11 -5.66 2.69
CA LEU A 77 1.73 -6.81 1.89
C LEU A 77 0.48 -6.45 1.09
N ALA A 78 0.49 -6.81 -0.19
CA ALA A 78 -0.68 -6.74 -1.07
C ALA A 78 -0.67 -7.91 -2.07
N ASN A 79 -1.77 -8.08 -2.80
CA ASN A 79 -1.94 -9.12 -3.79
C ASN A 79 -2.42 -8.54 -5.12
N PHE A 80 -1.49 -7.97 -5.88
CA PHE A 80 -1.76 -7.39 -7.20
C PHE A 80 -2.18 -8.48 -8.19
N ASN A 81 -3.26 -8.20 -8.92
CA ASN A 81 -3.86 -9.10 -9.89
C ASN A 81 -4.23 -8.40 -11.21
N GLY A 82 -3.88 -7.12 -11.38
CA GLY A 82 -4.13 -6.33 -12.58
C GLY A 82 -5.49 -5.62 -12.60
N SER A 83 -6.28 -5.70 -11.53
CA SER A 83 -7.52 -4.91 -11.39
C SER A 83 -7.23 -3.52 -10.80
N SER A 84 -8.24 -2.63 -10.79
CA SER A 84 -8.13 -1.36 -10.06
C SER A 84 -7.79 -1.54 -8.57
N GLY A 85 -8.13 -2.70 -8.01
CA GLY A 85 -7.83 -3.06 -6.63
C GLY A 85 -6.34 -3.01 -6.30
N ASP A 86 -5.45 -3.16 -7.27
CA ASP A 86 -4.00 -3.03 -7.08
C ASP A 86 -3.62 -1.62 -6.60
N VAL A 87 -4.27 -0.59 -7.14
CA VAL A 87 -4.07 0.81 -6.73
C VAL A 87 -4.78 1.08 -5.40
N ASP A 88 -5.98 0.53 -5.22
CA ASP A 88 -6.77 0.72 -4.01
C ASP A 88 -6.01 0.17 -2.78
N VAL A 89 -5.55 -1.08 -2.84
CA VAL A 89 -4.85 -1.74 -1.73
C VAL A 89 -3.53 -1.04 -1.41
N VAL A 90 -2.70 -0.72 -2.41
CA VAL A 90 -1.38 -0.15 -2.11
C VAL A 90 -1.48 1.25 -1.53
N THR A 91 -2.45 2.05 -1.98
CA THR A 91 -2.65 3.41 -1.45
C THR A 91 -3.29 3.39 -0.06
N HIS A 92 -4.19 2.44 0.20
CA HIS A 92 -4.77 2.18 1.53
C HIS A 92 -3.67 1.81 2.54
N GLU A 93 -2.88 0.77 2.24
CA GLU A 93 -1.83 0.30 3.14
C GLU A 93 -0.70 1.31 3.33
N PHE A 94 -0.40 2.10 2.29
CA PHE A 94 0.54 3.22 2.43
C PHE A 94 0.04 4.25 3.44
N GLY A 95 -1.28 4.50 3.50
CA GLY A 95 -1.89 5.38 4.49
C GLY A 95 -1.67 4.90 5.92
N HIS A 96 -1.91 3.61 6.18
CA HIS A 96 -1.59 2.98 7.47
C HIS A 96 -0.09 3.12 7.80
N GLY A 97 0.77 2.76 6.84
CA GLY A 97 2.21 2.81 7.03
C GLY A 97 2.74 4.21 7.31
N PHE A 98 2.19 5.22 6.64
CA PHE A 98 2.58 6.61 6.87
C PHE A 98 2.15 7.07 8.27
N ALA A 99 0.98 6.67 8.75
CA ALA A 99 0.54 6.98 10.11
C ALA A 99 1.47 6.34 11.16
N MET A 100 1.87 5.08 10.98
CA MET A 100 2.84 4.39 11.85
C MET A 100 4.22 5.09 11.81
N ASP A 101 4.71 5.50 10.64
CA ASP A 101 5.99 6.22 10.53
C ASP A 101 5.96 7.59 11.21
N MET A 102 4.82 8.30 11.16
CA MET A 102 4.61 9.53 11.94
C MET A 102 4.62 9.27 13.45
N GLN A 103 4.09 8.13 13.88
CA GLN A 103 4.15 7.71 15.28
C GLN A 103 5.60 7.48 15.75
N PHE A 104 6.42 6.83 14.92
CA PHE A 104 7.85 6.66 15.21
C PHE A 104 8.57 8.00 15.34
N GLN A 105 8.25 8.94 14.45
CA GLN A 105 8.87 10.27 14.45
C GLN A 105 8.42 11.14 15.64
N SER A 106 7.20 10.97 16.14
CA SER A 106 6.70 11.69 17.32
C SER A 106 7.24 11.14 18.63
N GLY A 107 7.63 9.86 18.66
CA GLY A 107 8.02 9.13 19.86
C GLY A 107 6.84 8.82 20.79
N ASP A 108 5.61 9.03 20.33
CA ASP A 108 4.38 8.75 21.09
C ASP A 108 3.79 7.39 20.71
N TRP A 109 4.27 6.37 21.38
CA TRP A 109 3.94 4.96 21.15
C TRP A 109 2.51 4.58 21.56
N GLU A 110 1.78 5.49 22.21
CA GLU A 110 0.42 5.24 22.69
C GLU A 110 -0.67 5.77 21.75
N LEU A 111 -0.29 6.46 20.67
CA LEU A 111 -1.25 6.98 19.67
C LEU A 111 -2.09 5.88 19.00
N GLN A 112 -1.55 4.66 18.89
CA GLN A 112 -2.21 3.51 18.26
C GLN A 112 -2.80 3.84 16.86
N VAL A 113 -2.10 4.69 16.11
CA VAL A 113 -2.51 5.14 14.76
C VAL A 113 -1.95 4.20 13.70
N GLY A 114 -2.70 4.00 12.61
CA GLY A 114 -2.31 3.06 11.56
C GLY A 114 -2.64 1.61 11.88
N GLY A 115 -3.78 1.33 12.54
CA GLY A 115 -4.18 -0.04 12.89
C GLY A 115 -4.13 -1.03 11.73
N MET A 116 -3.96 -2.32 12.05
CA MET A 116 -3.93 -3.40 11.06
C MET A 116 -5.35 -3.76 10.63
N GLU A 117 -5.73 -3.33 9.44
CA GLU A 117 -6.93 -3.76 8.74
C GLU A 117 -6.53 -4.71 7.61
N THR A 118 -7.42 -5.62 7.22
CA THR A 118 -7.22 -6.38 5.98
C THR A 118 -8.00 -5.69 4.87
N ALA A 119 -7.30 -5.14 3.89
CA ALA A 119 -7.88 -4.56 2.69
C ALA A 119 -8.16 -5.61 1.59
#